data_AF-A0A2A2KB89-F1
#
_entry.id   AF-A0A2A2KB89-F1
#
_cell.length_a   1.000
_cell.length_b   1.000
_cell.length_c   1.000
_cell.angle_alpha   90.00
_cell.angle_beta   90.00
_cell.angle_gamma   90.00
#
_symmetry.space_group_name_H-M   'P 1'
#
loop_
_entity.id
_entity.type
_entity.pdbx_description
1 polymer ?
#
loop_
_entity_poly.entity_id
_entity_poly.type
_entity_poly.pdbx_seq_one_letter_code
_entity_poly.pdbx_strand_id
1 'polypeptide(L)'
;MGRRCTTVVVFVAFVVGLLIPATVSVSNTGLPTSVIELNDKFLDVMNSGFWFVEFYAPWCGHCKRLMSTWEQVGYAVNEKNLPIRMGKLDCTRFQSVAGQLDIHGYPTLIFFRDGKRIEYYGDRTKEALLSFAIKCSSPVVENINAAKLTDIKKESRKDPSFIIIDGEKDALYEEYEKVANDYFSKVRFYSAQRESMPPNIRDSTTRIVVVRDDAIYPYQGNTEGLSNWVKSERWPVLPQATSSNIQEMGTSEKLLVLAVASELDKVNSTHPVSEFFLKFFKAAADSRKSAILKEKFQFGWLDGNEIANSIQMRIVEEPSMFVFNYSSYEFLLPEDDPLKMTSSAIITYLETLLDQLEKGSAQPLGGRSWLTRIRRMAWEVYSNIAQMFAAQPLLSTCLFGVPIAFISIICYSICSADFSVERNEFYPEDEDEEELLDEDESDSESRELENSPIDPNHQKAE
;
A
#
# COMPACT_ATOMS: atom_id res chain seq x y z
N MET A 1 -50.36 48.05 5.57
CA MET A 1 -49.44 46.94 5.21
C MET A 1 -48.29 46.95 6.20
N GLY A 2 -48.49 46.40 7.40
CA GLY A 2 -47.55 46.61 8.51
C GLY A 2 -47.90 45.70 9.67
N ARG A 3 -47.58 44.41 9.53
CA ARG A 3 -47.67 43.39 10.59
C ARG A 3 -47.12 42.03 10.13
N ARG A 4 -46.00 42.00 9.39
CA ARG A 4 -45.33 40.73 9.00
C ARG A 4 -43.80 40.77 8.92
N CYS A 5 -43.14 41.82 9.44
CA CYS A 5 -41.66 41.89 9.43
C CYS A 5 -41.01 41.70 10.81
N THR A 6 -41.77 41.83 11.92
CA THR A 6 -41.16 41.78 13.26
C THR A 6 -40.99 40.35 13.79
N THR A 7 -41.78 39.39 13.30
CA THR A 7 -41.74 38.00 13.81
C THR A 7 -40.56 37.18 13.25
N VAL A 8 -40.05 37.53 12.07
CA VAL A 8 -38.92 36.80 11.45
C VAL A 8 -37.57 37.24 12.03
N VAL A 9 -37.43 38.52 12.39
CA VAL A 9 -36.18 39.05 12.97
C VAL A 9 -35.95 38.53 14.40
N VAL A 10 -37.01 38.28 15.18
CA VAL A 10 -36.90 37.74 16.54
C VAL A 10 -36.56 36.24 16.54
N PHE A 11 -37.01 35.48 15.53
CA PHE A 11 -36.71 34.05 15.43
C PHE A 11 -35.26 33.77 14.99
N VAL A 12 -34.70 34.61 14.12
CA VAL A 12 -33.28 34.48 13.69
C VAL A 12 -32.32 34.87 14.82
N ALA A 13 -32.65 35.86 15.65
CA ALA A 13 -31.83 36.23 16.80
C ALA A 13 -31.82 35.14 17.90
N PHE A 14 -32.92 34.39 18.06
CA PHE A 14 -33.02 33.32 19.08
C PHE A 14 -32.30 32.03 18.68
N VAL A 15 -32.19 31.74 17.38
CA VAL A 15 -31.45 30.56 16.88
C VAL A 15 -29.94 30.83 16.79
N VAL A 16 -29.52 32.08 16.58
CA VAL A 16 -28.09 32.46 16.59
C VAL A 16 -27.55 32.64 18.02
N GLY A 17 -28.41 32.97 19.00
CA GLY A 17 -28.02 33.11 20.42
C GLY A 17 -27.83 31.80 21.19
N LEU A 18 -28.23 30.65 20.63
CA LEU A 18 -28.11 29.31 21.26
C LEU A 18 -26.94 28.48 20.71
N LEU A 19 -26.09 29.07 19.87
CA LEU A 19 -24.82 28.50 19.42
C LEU A 19 -23.66 29.31 20.01
N ILE A 20 -23.59 29.38 21.34
CA ILE A 20 -22.29 29.60 21.97
C ILE A 20 -21.55 28.28 21.80
N PRO A 21 -20.47 28.20 21.01
CA PRO A 21 -19.64 27.01 21.04
C PRO A 21 -19.17 26.88 22.49
N ALA A 22 -19.61 25.83 23.18
CA ALA A 22 -18.96 25.44 24.41
C ALA A 22 -17.49 25.30 24.04
N THR A 23 -16.67 26.25 24.49
CA THR A 23 -15.23 26.10 24.47
C THR A 23 -14.95 24.95 25.42
N VAL A 24 -15.04 23.73 24.90
CA VAL A 24 -14.37 22.59 25.47
C VAL A 24 -12.90 22.97 25.32
N SER A 25 -12.38 23.65 26.34
CA SER A 25 -10.97 23.61 26.63
C SER A 25 -10.67 22.14 26.86
N VAL A 26 -10.29 21.46 25.78
CA VAL A 26 -9.50 20.23 25.83
C VAL A 26 -8.26 20.66 26.60
N SER A 27 -8.32 20.50 27.91
CA SER A 27 -7.14 20.47 28.73
C SER A 27 -6.36 19.31 28.14
N ASN A 28 -5.31 19.66 27.40
CA ASN A 28 -4.29 18.71 27.00
C ASN A 28 -3.75 18.20 28.34
N THR A 29 -4.34 17.13 28.87
CA THR A 29 -3.74 16.36 29.95
C THR A 29 -2.53 15.73 29.30
N GLY A 30 -1.46 16.53 29.24
CA GLY A 30 -0.17 16.14 28.73
C GLY A 30 0.28 14.99 29.61
N LEU A 31 -0.03 13.77 29.16
CA LEU A 31 0.82 12.64 29.45
C LEU A 31 2.24 13.14 29.13
N PRO A 32 3.21 13.00 30.05
CA PRO A 32 4.58 13.40 29.77
C PRO A 32 5.01 12.72 28.47
N THR A 33 5.26 13.52 27.42
CA THR A 33 5.53 13.00 26.09
C THR A 33 6.84 12.23 26.16
N SER A 34 6.74 10.93 25.91
CA SER A 34 7.89 10.02 25.87
C SER A 34 8.70 10.17 24.58
N VAL A 35 8.19 10.97 23.63
CA VAL A 35 8.82 11.29 22.35
C VAL A 35 9.56 12.61 22.45
N ILE A 36 10.83 12.61 22.02
CA ILE A 36 11.73 13.75 22.04
C ILE A 36 11.53 14.59 20.77
N GLU A 37 11.30 15.89 20.92
CA GLU A 37 11.36 16.85 19.80
C GLU A 37 12.82 17.10 19.43
N LEU A 38 13.21 16.71 18.23
CA LEU A 38 14.58 16.78 17.73
C LEU A 38 14.83 18.07 16.93
N ASN A 39 16.09 18.46 16.85
CA ASN A 39 16.57 19.57 16.03
C ASN A 39 17.72 19.11 15.12
N ASP A 40 18.38 20.06 14.47
CA ASP A 40 19.54 19.85 13.60
C ASP A 40 20.71 19.09 14.24
N LYS A 41 20.90 19.21 15.57
CA LYS A 41 21.91 18.46 16.32
C LYS A 41 21.66 16.95 16.35
N PHE A 42 20.51 16.48 15.88
CA PHE A 42 20.22 15.05 15.75
C PHE A 42 21.29 14.33 14.91
N LEU A 43 21.83 14.99 13.88
CA LEU A 43 22.87 14.44 13.01
C LEU A 43 24.14 14.04 13.79
N ASP A 44 24.42 14.73 14.91
CA ASP A 44 25.60 14.45 15.73
C ASP A 44 25.42 13.20 16.62
N VAL A 45 24.17 12.84 16.93
CA VAL A 45 23.83 11.80 17.93
C VAL A 45 23.17 10.55 17.32
N MET A 46 22.75 10.60 16.06
CA MET A 46 22.06 9.51 15.38
C MET A 46 22.91 8.24 15.22
N ASN A 47 24.24 8.37 15.28
CA ASN A 47 25.19 7.28 15.09
C ASN A 47 25.45 6.42 16.34
N SER A 48 24.85 6.75 17.48
CA SER A 48 25.09 6.06 18.75
C SER A 48 23.79 5.55 19.36
N GLY A 49 23.69 4.25 19.63
CA GLY A 49 22.52 3.62 20.24
C GLY A 49 21.33 3.56 19.29
N PHE A 50 20.13 3.39 19.85
CA PHE A 50 18.91 3.18 19.07
C PHE A 50 17.99 4.39 19.10
N TRP A 51 17.63 4.86 17.91
CA TRP A 51 16.64 5.91 17.71
C TRP A 51 15.53 5.41 16.81
N PHE A 52 14.29 5.78 17.11
CA PHE A 52 13.19 5.63 16.16
C PHE A 52 12.54 6.99 15.98
N VAL A 53 12.64 7.54 14.77
CA VAL A 53 12.34 8.96 14.50
C VAL A 53 11.27 9.09 13.43
N GLU A 54 10.27 9.91 13.73
CA GLU A 54 9.29 10.41 12.76
C GLU A 54 9.80 11.72 12.14
N PHE A 55 10.00 11.72 10.83
CA PHE A 55 10.27 12.93 10.05
C PHE A 55 8.95 13.44 9.48
N TYR A 56 8.53 14.63 9.91
CA TYR A 56 7.18 15.14 9.66
C TYR A 56 7.16 16.60 9.18
N ALA A 57 5.98 17.01 8.72
CA ALA A 57 5.63 18.41 8.47
C ALA A 57 4.33 18.77 9.21
N PRO A 58 4.24 19.95 9.86
CA PRO A 58 3.11 20.30 10.72
C PRO A 58 1.78 20.44 9.98
N TRP A 59 1.80 20.70 8.67
CA TRP A 59 0.62 20.78 7.82
C TRP A 59 0.18 19.42 7.24
N CYS A 60 1.01 18.38 7.33
CA CYS A 60 0.72 17.09 6.70
C CYS A 60 -0.37 16.32 7.45
N GLY A 61 -1.49 16.05 6.76
CA GLY A 61 -2.62 15.31 7.33
C GLY A 61 -2.26 13.89 7.76
N HIS A 62 -1.33 13.21 7.06
CA HIS A 62 -0.87 11.87 7.42
C HIS A 62 -0.09 11.86 8.73
N CYS A 63 0.76 12.89 8.95
CA CYS A 63 1.50 13.07 10.21
C CYS A 63 0.55 13.34 11.37
N LYS A 64 -0.45 14.23 11.16
CA LYS A 64 -1.46 14.52 12.19
C LYS A 64 -2.23 13.27 12.64
N ARG A 65 -2.56 12.37 11.71
CA ARG A 65 -3.21 11.09 12.05
C ARG A 65 -2.27 10.13 12.80
N LEU A 66 -0.98 10.15 12.50
CA LEU A 66 0.02 9.30 13.14
C LEU A 66 0.40 9.76 14.56
N MET A 67 0.34 11.06 14.83
CA MET A 67 0.81 11.67 16.08
C MET A 67 0.34 10.97 17.36
N SER A 68 -0.95 10.65 17.46
CA SER A 68 -1.50 9.94 18.63
C SER A 68 -0.88 8.54 18.79
N THR A 69 -0.80 7.79 17.70
CA THR A 69 -0.18 6.46 17.71
C THR A 69 1.31 6.53 18.03
N TRP A 70 2.02 7.53 17.51
CA TRP A 70 3.46 7.73 17.75
C TRP A 70 3.77 7.97 19.23
N GLU A 71 2.99 8.83 19.90
CA GLU A 71 3.12 9.06 21.35
C GLU A 71 2.79 7.80 22.16
N GLN A 72 1.79 7.01 21.74
CA GLN A 72 1.47 5.73 22.39
C GLN A 72 2.60 4.69 22.24
N VAL A 73 3.29 4.66 21.12
CA VAL A 73 4.49 3.83 20.93
C VAL A 73 5.61 4.35 21.84
N GLY A 74 5.79 5.68 21.92
CA GLY A 74 6.69 6.34 22.87
C GLY A 74 6.50 5.87 24.31
N TYR A 75 5.25 5.90 24.78
CA TYR A 75 4.90 5.43 26.11
C TYR A 75 5.19 3.94 26.29
N ALA A 76 4.80 3.10 25.33
CA ALA A 76 5.00 1.65 25.42
C ALA A 76 6.49 1.25 25.42
N VAL A 77 7.34 1.99 24.70
CA VAL A 77 8.79 1.82 24.69
C VAL A 77 9.38 2.10 26.07
N ASN A 78 8.96 3.21 26.70
CA ASN A 78 9.39 3.57 28.05
C ASN A 78 8.85 2.61 29.12
N GLU A 79 7.57 2.24 29.06
CA GLU A 79 6.93 1.29 29.98
C GLU A 79 7.64 -0.08 29.97
N LYS A 80 8.08 -0.53 28.79
CA LYS A 80 8.82 -1.78 28.60
C LYS A 80 10.33 -1.65 28.89
N ASN A 81 10.81 -0.47 29.27
CA ASN A 81 12.24 -0.16 29.47
C ASN A 81 13.12 -0.58 28.27
N LEU A 82 12.62 -0.38 27.04
CA LEU A 82 13.39 -0.68 25.84
C LEU A 82 14.47 0.38 25.63
N PRO A 83 15.68 0.01 25.17
CA PRO A 83 16.80 0.94 24.98
C PRO A 83 16.65 1.79 23.70
N ILE A 84 15.45 2.31 23.43
CA ILE A 84 15.09 3.02 22.20
C ILE A 84 14.71 4.45 22.56
N ARG A 85 15.35 5.43 21.92
CA ARG A 85 14.95 6.83 22.01
C ARG A 85 13.95 7.15 20.91
N MET A 86 12.72 7.44 21.32
CA MET A 86 11.65 7.84 20.42
C MET A 86 11.77 9.33 20.13
N GLY A 87 11.77 9.71 18.85
CA GLY A 87 11.96 11.08 18.40
C GLY A 87 10.97 11.51 17.32
N LYS A 88 10.83 12.82 17.16
CA LYS A 88 10.16 13.44 16.01
C LYS A 88 10.95 14.67 15.58
N LEU A 89 11.00 14.93 14.28
CA LEU A 89 11.76 16.03 13.69
C LEU A 89 10.94 16.75 12.62
N ASP A 90 10.73 18.05 12.80
CA ASP A 90 10.05 18.92 11.84
C ASP A 90 10.98 19.28 10.67
N CYS A 91 10.79 18.58 9.55
CA CYS A 91 11.59 18.78 8.35
C CYS A 91 11.32 20.13 7.65
N THR A 92 10.23 20.82 7.98
CA THR A 92 9.96 22.16 7.44
C THR A 92 10.82 23.23 8.10
N ARG A 93 11.21 23.00 9.37
CA ARG A 93 12.13 23.84 10.13
C ARG A 93 13.59 23.46 9.90
N PHE A 94 13.88 22.16 9.83
CA PHE A 94 15.23 21.62 9.69
C PHE A 94 15.45 20.97 8.32
N GLN A 95 15.31 21.76 7.26
CA GLN A 95 15.40 21.28 5.87
C GLN A 95 16.77 20.67 5.52
N SER A 96 17.84 21.14 6.15
CA SER A 96 19.19 20.57 5.98
C SER A 96 19.28 19.11 6.43
N VAL A 97 18.61 18.77 7.54
CA VAL A 97 18.52 17.38 8.03
C VAL A 97 17.71 16.53 7.05
N ALA A 98 16.57 17.05 6.58
CA ALA A 98 15.73 16.36 5.60
C ALA A 98 16.49 16.07 4.30
N GLY A 99 17.28 17.02 3.80
CA GLY A 99 18.12 16.84 2.62
C GLY A 99 19.25 15.82 2.83
N GLN A 100 19.96 15.87 3.97
CA GLN A 100 21.04 14.93 4.26
C GLN A 100 20.54 13.49 4.48
N LEU A 101 19.34 13.34 5.04
CA LEU A 101 18.70 12.04 5.27
C LEU A 101 17.78 11.62 4.13
N ASP A 102 17.79 12.33 3.00
CA ASP A 102 17.04 11.98 1.79
C ASP A 102 15.53 11.77 2.07
N ILE A 103 14.92 12.71 2.79
CA ILE A 103 13.50 12.66 3.16
C ILE A 103 12.66 13.36 2.08
N HIS A 104 12.01 12.57 1.23
CA HIS A 104 11.20 13.06 0.11
C HIS A 104 9.70 13.14 0.38
N GLY A 105 9.24 12.61 1.51
CA GLY A 105 7.81 12.51 1.82
C GLY A 105 7.55 12.50 3.32
N TYR A 106 6.29 12.71 3.70
CA TYR A 106 5.90 12.77 5.11
C TYR A 106 4.63 11.95 5.39
N PRO A 107 4.56 11.23 6.52
CA PRO A 107 5.66 10.98 7.46
C PRO A 107 6.60 9.90 6.91
N THR A 108 7.91 10.10 7.08
CA THR A 108 8.94 9.08 6.90
C THR A 108 9.41 8.60 8.27
N LEU A 109 9.40 7.29 8.49
CA LEU A 109 9.71 6.66 9.77
C LEU A 109 11.01 5.88 9.65
N ILE A 110 12.02 6.24 10.45
CA ILE A 110 13.35 5.65 10.34
C ILE A 110 13.84 5.20 11.71
N PHE A 111 14.25 3.95 11.78
CA PHE A 111 15.01 3.42 12.90
C PHE A 111 16.51 3.53 12.61
N PHE A 112 17.27 4.11 13.54
CA PHE A 112 18.72 4.15 13.50
C PHE A 112 19.26 3.19 14.54
N ARG A 113 20.07 2.24 14.08
CA ARG A 113 20.77 1.28 14.94
C ARG A 113 22.27 1.52 14.81
N ASP A 114 22.84 2.25 15.77
CA ASP A 114 24.28 2.59 15.77
C ASP A 114 24.73 3.18 14.41
N GLY A 115 23.93 4.14 13.90
CA GLY A 115 24.15 4.78 12.60
C GLY A 115 23.58 4.05 11.38
N LYS A 116 23.24 2.75 11.48
CA LYS A 116 22.57 2.03 10.39
C LYS A 116 21.10 2.48 10.27
N ARG A 117 20.75 3.08 9.13
CA ARG A 117 19.39 3.48 8.76
C ARG A 117 18.55 2.26 8.37
N ILE A 118 17.34 2.16 8.93
CA ILE A 118 16.33 1.15 8.60
C ILE A 118 15.00 1.88 8.46
N GLU A 119 14.53 2.04 7.22
CA GLU A 119 13.27 2.71 6.96
C GLU A 119 12.09 1.76 7.17
N TYR A 120 11.01 2.30 7.74
CA TYR A 120 9.79 1.56 8.02
C TYR A 120 8.70 1.89 7.00
N TYR A 121 8.25 0.88 6.27
CA TYR A 121 7.17 1.00 5.29
C TYR A 121 5.85 0.36 5.73
N GLY A 122 5.83 -0.30 6.89
CA GLY A 122 4.70 -1.09 7.37
C GLY A 122 3.50 -0.27 7.85
N ASP A 123 2.52 -0.97 8.42
CA ASP A 123 1.29 -0.37 8.93
C ASP A 123 1.55 0.58 10.10
N ARG A 124 0.84 1.70 10.12
CA ARG A 124 1.04 2.76 11.12
C ARG A 124 0.23 2.54 12.41
N THR A 125 0.00 1.28 12.79
CA THR A 125 -0.66 0.90 14.04
C THR A 125 0.36 0.85 15.19
N LYS A 126 -0.11 0.98 16.43
CA LYS A 126 0.75 0.93 17.61
C LYS A 126 1.51 -0.40 17.68
N GLU A 127 0.81 -1.49 17.41
CA GLU A 127 1.33 -2.86 17.51
C GLU A 127 2.41 -3.12 16.46
N ALA A 128 2.18 -2.68 15.22
CA ALA A 128 3.14 -2.87 14.12
C ALA A 128 4.41 -2.04 14.33
N LEU A 129 4.27 -0.77 14.72
CA LEU A 129 5.40 0.12 15.03
C LEU A 129 6.21 -0.38 16.23
N LEU A 130 5.55 -0.80 17.30
CA LEU A 130 6.22 -1.34 18.50
C LEU A 130 6.92 -2.67 18.20
N SER A 131 6.29 -3.57 17.45
CA SER A 131 6.90 -4.83 17.04
C SER A 131 8.17 -4.60 16.21
N PHE A 132 8.13 -3.67 15.26
CA PHE A 132 9.29 -3.26 14.47
C PHE A 132 10.40 -2.66 15.34
N ALA A 133 10.07 -1.77 16.27
CA ALA A 133 11.04 -1.15 17.18
C ALA A 133 11.72 -2.20 18.08
N ILE A 134 10.96 -3.18 18.59
CA ILE A 134 11.50 -4.31 19.37
C ILE A 134 12.44 -5.16 18.50
N LYS A 135 12.03 -5.53 17.28
CA LYS A 135 12.87 -6.29 16.34
C LYS A 135 14.20 -5.57 16.05
N CYS A 136 14.14 -4.26 15.78
CA CYS A 136 15.31 -3.46 15.42
C CYS A 136 16.25 -3.15 16.58
N SER A 137 15.78 -3.20 17.84
CA SER A 137 16.60 -2.97 19.04
C SER A 137 17.13 -4.24 19.69
N SER A 138 16.57 -5.40 19.34
CA SER A 138 16.99 -6.69 19.89
C SER A 138 18.30 -7.18 19.25
N PRO A 139 19.05 -8.11 19.87
CA PRO A 139 20.19 -8.75 19.22
C PRO A 139 19.79 -9.38 17.88
N VAL A 140 20.69 -9.32 16.89
CA VAL A 140 20.45 -9.88 15.56
C VAL A 140 20.19 -11.39 15.69
N VAL A 141 21.03 -12.09 16.46
CA VAL A 141 20.81 -13.48 16.87
C VAL A 141 20.79 -13.54 18.39
N GLU A 142 19.63 -13.81 18.98
CA GLU A 142 19.47 -13.90 20.43
C GLU A 142 19.65 -15.33 20.93
N ASN A 143 20.45 -15.55 21.97
CA ASN A 143 20.59 -16.87 22.58
C ASN A 143 19.41 -17.19 23.50
N ILE A 144 18.80 -18.37 23.32
CA ILE A 144 17.60 -18.79 24.05
C ILE A 144 17.79 -20.13 24.75
N ASN A 145 16.95 -20.36 25.76
CA ASN A 145 16.84 -21.62 26.49
C ASN A 145 15.50 -22.31 26.22
N ALA A 146 15.30 -23.49 26.80
CA ALA A 146 14.07 -24.28 26.64
C ALA A 146 12.79 -23.55 27.12
N ALA A 147 12.88 -22.70 28.14
CA ALA A 147 11.73 -21.94 28.64
C ALA A 147 11.28 -20.92 27.59
N LYS A 148 12.22 -20.11 27.07
CA LYS A 148 11.94 -19.10 26.03
C LYS A 148 11.47 -19.73 24.72
N LEU A 149 11.93 -20.94 24.39
CA LEU A 149 11.45 -21.68 23.22
C LEU A 149 9.92 -21.94 23.27
N THR A 150 9.36 -22.14 24.46
CA THR A 150 7.91 -22.35 24.62
C THR A 150 7.11 -21.09 24.30
N ASP A 151 7.63 -19.92 24.68
CA ASP A 151 7.02 -18.63 24.35
C ASP A 151 7.14 -18.33 22.86
N ILE A 152 8.32 -18.56 22.27
CA ILE A 152 8.55 -18.41 20.83
C ILE A 152 7.60 -19.29 20.02
N LYS A 153 7.34 -20.54 20.45
CA LYS A 153 6.35 -21.40 19.80
C LYS A 153 4.97 -20.76 19.77
N LYS A 154 4.48 -20.20 20.87
CA LYS A 154 3.17 -19.55 20.92
C LYS A 154 3.10 -18.29 20.05
N GLU A 155 4.15 -17.48 20.07
CA GLU A 155 4.26 -16.25 19.27
C GLU A 155 4.35 -16.57 17.77
N SER A 156 4.87 -17.74 17.41
CA SER A 156 5.12 -18.17 16.03
C SER A 156 3.87 -18.31 15.15
N ARG A 157 2.67 -18.32 15.72
CA ARG A 157 1.40 -18.24 14.97
C ARG A 157 1.25 -16.91 14.23
N LYS A 158 1.79 -15.83 14.80
CA LYS A 158 1.75 -14.48 14.23
C LYS A 158 3.08 -14.10 13.60
N ASP A 159 4.19 -14.49 14.23
CA ASP A 159 5.53 -14.06 13.84
C ASP A 159 6.50 -15.25 13.85
N PRO A 160 6.62 -15.98 12.72
CA PRO A 160 7.58 -17.05 12.56
C PRO A 160 9.01 -16.62 12.91
N SER A 161 9.78 -17.53 13.47
CA SER A 161 11.14 -17.25 13.93
C SER A 161 12.11 -18.35 13.52
N PHE A 162 13.36 -18.01 13.28
CA PHE A 162 14.38 -18.97 12.87
C PHE A 162 15.36 -19.23 14.00
N ILE A 163 15.79 -20.47 14.16
CA ILE A 163 16.73 -20.87 15.22
C ILE A 163 17.87 -21.67 14.62
N ILE A 164 19.10 -21.27 14.90
CA ILE A 164 20.29 -22.09 14.68
C ILE A 164 20.64 -22.87 15.96
N ILE A 165 20.88 -24.18 15.79
CA ILE A 165 21.18 -25.14 16.84
C ILE A 165 22.70 -25.33 16.86
N ASP A 166 23.29 -25.14 18.04
CA ASP A 166 24.73 -25.18 18.28
C ASP A 166 25.46 -24.28 17.28
N GLY A 167 25.52 -22.98 17.61
CA GLY A 167 26.11 -21.94 16.77
C GLY A 167 27.63 -22.05 16.62
N GLU A 168 28.13 -23.23 16.26
CA GLU A 168 29.48 -23.44 15.75
C GLU A 168 29.72 -22.50 14.58
N LYS A 169 30.83 -21.75 14.64
CA LYS A 169 31.18 -20.72 13.64
C LYS A 169 31.72 -21.36 12.36
N ASP A 170 30.86 -22.09 11.68
CA ASP A 170 31.09 -22.67 10.36
C ASP A 170 30.46 -21.80 9.26
N ALA A 171 30.65 -22.19 8.00
CA ALA A 171 30.10 -21.47 6.85
C ALA A 171 28.56 -21.37 6.87
N LEU A 172 27.87 -22.32 7.53
CA LEU A 172 26.41 -22.28 7.66
C LEU A 172 25.99 -21.21 8.67
N TYR A 173 26.71 -21.09 9.79
CA TYR A 173 26.48 -20.03 10.77
C TYR A 173 26.76 -18.64 10.20
N GLU A 174 27.84 -18.47 9.43
CA GLU A 174 28.16 -17.19 8.78
C GLU A 174 27.05 -16.74 7.82
N GLU A 175 26.52 -17.66 6.99
CA GLU A 175 25.39 -17.35 6.11
C GLU A 175 24.11 -17.09 6.92
N TYR A 176 23.86 -17.84 8.01
CA TYR A 176 22.73 -17.58 8.90
C TYR A 176 22.81 -16.19 9.54
N GLU A 177 23.97 -15.78 10.03
CA GLU A 177 24.20 -14.46 10.60
C GLU A 177 24.04 -13.34 9.56
N LYS A 178 24.52 -13.56 8.34
CA LYS A 178 24.32 -12.63 7.22
C LYS A 178 22.85 -12.48 6.88
N VAL A 179 22.11 -13.58 6.71
CA VAL A 179 20.66 -13.57 6.46
C VAL A 179 19.93 -12.91 7.63
N ALA A 180 20.33 -13.17 8.88
CA ALA A 180 19.78 -12.50 10.04
C ALA A 180 20.01 -10.98 9.98
N ASN A 181 21.20 -10.51 9.59
CA ASN A 181 21.51 -9.09 9.43
C ASN A 181 20.70 -8.39 8.32
N ASP A 182 20.27 -9.12 7.30
CA ASP A 182 19.44 -8.60 6.21
C ASP A 182 17.95 -8.56 6.60
N TYR A 183 17.51 -9.48 7.47
CA TYR A 183 16.08 -9.70 7.78
C TYR A 183 15.67 -9.41 9.23
N PHE A 184 16.57 -9.00 10.13
CA PHE A 184 16.26 -8.81 11.56
C PHE A 184 15.13 -7.80 11.84
N SER A 185 14.94 -6.82 10.96
CA SER A 185 13.84 -5.84 11.08
C SER A 185 12.47 -6.42 10.74
N LYS A 186 12.45 -7.57 10.04
CA LYS A 186 11.24 -8.26 9.58
C LYS A 186 10.94 -9.51 10.41
N VAL A 187 11.99 -10.23 10.83
CA VAL A 187 11.91 -11.58 11.41
C VAL A 187 12.89 -11.71 12.57
N ARG A 188 12.58 -12.57 13.55
CA ARG A 188 13.47 -12.86 14.68
C ARG A 188 14.35 -14.08 14.40
N PHE A 189 15.62 -13.95 14.77
CA PHE A 189 16.63 -15.00 14.67
C PHE A 189 17.19 -15.30 16.05
N TYR A 190 17.36 -16.58 16.33
CA TYR A 190 17.79 -17.07 17.63
C TYR A 190 18.89 -18.13 17.49
N SER A 191 19.66 -18.31 18.56
CA SER A 191 20.55 -19.46 18.73
C SER A 191 20.13 -20.25 19.96
N ALA A 192 20.21 -21.57 19.89
CA ALA A 192 19.89 -22.44 21.01
C ALA A 192 20.88 -23.60 21.10
N GLN A 193 21.08 -24.10 22.32
CA GLN A 193 21.80 -25.35 22.54
C GLN A 193 20.90 -26.53 22.17
N ARG A 194 21.48 -27.62 21.66
CA ARG A 194 20.74 -28.83 21.27
C ARG A 194 19.88 -29.39 22.39
N GLU A 195 20.31 -29.30 23.64
CA GLU A 195 19.57 -29.79 24.81
C GLU A 195 18.27 -29.01 25.06
N SER A 196 18.19 -27.76 24.56
CA SER A 196 16.97 -26.95 24.66
C SER A 196 15.92 -27.31 23.63
N MET A 197 16.26 -28.15 22.64
CA MET A 197 15.37 -28.59 21.57
C MET A 197 14.52 -29.81 21.99
N PRO A 198 13.32 -29.97 21.42
CA PRO A 198 12.51 -31.17 21.65
C PRO A 198 13.20 -32.43 21.11
N PRO A 199 12.87 -33.63 21.63
CA PRO A 199 13.60 -34.87 21.32
C PRO A 199 13.77 -35.15 19.83
N ASN A 200 12.73 -34.90 19.02
CA ASN A 200 12.74 -35.11 17.58
C ASN A 200 13.79 -34.27 16.82
N ILE A 201 14.15 -33.10 17.36
CA ILE A 201 15.19 -32.24 16.78
C ILE A 201 16.53 -32.52 17.45
N ARG A 202 16.54 -32.69 18.78
CA ARG A 202 17.72 -32.95 19.59
C ARG A 202 18.50 -34.17 19.12
N ASP A 203 17.79 -35.22 18.72
CA ASP A 203 18.39 -36.49 18.30
C ASP A 203 18.69 -36.53 16.78
N SER A 204 18.50 -35.42 16.07
CA SER A 204 18.72 -35.27 14.63
C SER A 204 20.01 -34.50 14.31
N THR A 205 20.46 -34.53 13.05
CA THR A 205 21.57 -33.70 12.55
C THR A 205 21.15 -32.30 12.12
N THR A 206 19.90 -31.90 12.40
CA THR A 206 19.34 -30.61 11.99
C THR A 206 20.07 -29.47 12.70
N ARG A 207 20.58 -28.51 11.94
CA ARG A 207 21.26 -27.31 12.46
C ARG A 207 20.39 -26.06 12.44
N ILE A 208 19.42 -25.95 11.54
CA ILE A 208 18.55 -24.78 11.45
C ILE A 208 17.10 -25.24 11.43
N VAL A 209 16.26 -24.52 12.17
CA VAL A 209 14.81 -24.76 12.20
C VAL A 209 14.05 -23.45 12.05
N VAL A 210 12.83 -23.54 11.53
CA VAL A 210 11.82 -22.48 11.64
C VAL A 210 10.78 -22.91 12.66
N VAL A 211 10.46 -21.99 13.58
CA VAL A 211 9.33 -22.13 14.49
C VAL A 211 8.19 -21.34 13.91
N ARG A 212 7.10 -22.04 13.60
CA ARG A 212 5.85 -21.47 13.10
C ARG A 212 4.69 -22.38 13.46
N ASP A 213 3.51 -21.79 13.62
CA ASP A 213 2.27 -22.54 13.83
C ASP A 213 2.35 -23.49 15.05
N ASP A 214 3.02 -23.04 16.13
CA ASP A 214 3.37 -23.79 17.35
C ASP A 214 4.29 -25.01 17.16
N ALA A 215 4.78 -25.23 15.95
CA ALA A 215 5.61 -26.37 15.56
C ALA A 215 7.01 -25.93 15.12
N ILE A 216 7.92 -26.91 15.04
CA ILE A 216 9.30 -26.71 14.60
C ILE A 216 9.51 -27.52 13.33
N TYR A 217 10.02 -26.88 12.28
CA TYR A 217 10.29 -27.50 11.00
C TYR A 217 11.79 -27.38 10.67
N PRO A 218 12.46 -28.50 10.32
CA PRO A 218 13.88 -28.50 10.00
C PRO A 218 14.16 -27.87 8.62
N TYR A 219 15.27 -27.14 8.53
CA TYR A 219 15.85 -26.78 7.26
C TYR A 219 16.64 -27.97 6.69
N GLN A 220 16.38 -28.31 5.43
CA GLN A 220 17.00 -29.44 4.74
C GLN A 220 17.87 -29.02 3.54
N GLY A 221 17.98 -27.72 3.25
CA GLY A 221 18.76 -27.21 2.12
C GLY A 221 20.23 -26.99 2.44
N ASN A 222 20.97 -26.49 1.45
CA ASN A 222 22.37 -26.11 1.57
C ASN A 222 22.52 -24.65 2.04
N THR A 223 23.76 -24.20 2.25
CA THR A 223 24.05 -22.82 2.68
C THR A 223 23.46 -21.77 1.72
N GLU A 224 23.60 -21.95 0.41
CA GLU A 224 23.13 -20.99 -0.62
C GLU A 224 21.60 -20.82 -0.64
N GLY A 225 20.86 -21.88 -0.34
CA GLY A 225 19.40 -21.86 -0.32
C GLY A 225 18.80 -21.19 0.92
N LEU A 226 19.61 -20.85 1.93
CA LEU A 226 19.11 -20.42 3.23
C LEU A 226 18.33 -19.10 3.15
N SER A 227 18.87 -18.12 2.43
CA SER A 227 18.21 -16.81 2.24
C SER A 227 16.83 -16.96 1.60
N ASN A 228 16.71 -17.77 0.54
CA ASN A 228 15.45 -18.00 -0.16
C ASN A 228 14.44 -18.77 0.69
N TRP A 229 14.92 -19.74 1.47
CA TRP A 229 14.09 -20.46 2.42
C TRP A 229 13.56 -19.56 3.55
N VAL A 230 14.40 -18.68 4.12
CA VAL A 230 13.97 -17.70 5.11
C VAL A 230 12.93 -16.74 4.53
N LYS A 231 13.14 -16.25 3.30
CA LYS A 231 12.18 -15.39 2.60
C LYS A 231 10.81 -16.03 2.44
N SER A 232 10.74 -17.34 2.24
CA SER A 232 9.50 -18.08 2.00
C SER A 232 8.82 -18.56 3.29
N GLU A 233 9.58 -19.02 4.30
CA GLU A 233 9.02 -19.57 5.55
C GLU A 233 8.68 -18.51 6.60
N ARG A 234 9.14 -17.26 6.45
CA ARG A 234 8.90 -16.18 7.43
C ARG A 234 7.44 -15.76 7.59
N TRP A 235 6.54 -16.19 6.70
CA TRP A 235 5.15 -15.77 6.72
C TRP A 235 4.30 -16.68 7.62
N PRO A 236 3.36 -16.15 8.43
CA PRO A 236 2.36 -16.96 9.12
C PRO A 236 1.41 -17.66 8.11
N VAL A 237 0.52 -18.56 8.55
CA VAL A 237 -0.40 -19.28 7.63
C VAL A 237 -1.19 -18.33 6.74
N LEU A 238 -1.68 -17.25 7.35
CA LEU A 238 -2.56 -16.29 6.69
C LEU A 238 -2.21 -14.86 7.13
N PRO A 239 -1.10 -14.29 6.63
CA PRO A 239 -0.73 -12.90 6.91
C PRO A 239 -1.76 -11.95 6.31
N GLN A 240 -1.93 -10.80 6.96
CA GLN A 240 -2.60 -9.66 6.35
C GLN A 240 -1.70 -9.11 5.25
N ALA A 241 -2.23 -9.04 4.03
CA ALA A 241 -1.62 -8.35 2.92
C ALA A 241 -2.05 -6.87 2.98
N THR A 242 -1.07 -5.98 3.07
CA THR A 242 -1.27 -4.53 3.00
C THR A 242 -0.43 -3.96 1.86
N SER A 243 -0.65 -2.70 1.50
CA SER A 243 0.12 -2.04 0.44
C SER A 243 1.63 -2.06 0.70
N SER A 244 2.04 -2.18 1.96
CA SER A 244 3.44 -2.22 2.38
C SER A 244 4.15 -3.55 2.18
N ASN A 245 3.43 -4.68 2.32
CA ASN A 245 4.04 -6.00 2.40
C ASN A 245 3.66 -6.91 1.22
N ILE A 246 2.60 -6.58 0.48
CA ILE A 246 2.06 -7.42 -0.61
C ILE A 246 3.10 -7.65 -1.71
N GLN A 247 3.96 -6.66 -1.97
CA GLN A 247 5.10 -6.82 -2.87
C GLN A 247 6.03 -7.94 -2.39
N GLU A 248 6.42 -7.91 -1.12
CA GLU A 248 7.35 -8.89 -0.57
C GLU A 248 6.74 -10.29 -0.51
N MET A 249 5.42 -10.39 -0.30
CA MET A 249 4.69 -11.65 -0.37
C MET A 249 4.76 -12.20 -1.81
N GLY A 250 4.49 -11.35 -2.81
CA GLY A 250 4.40 -11.75 -4.22
C GLY A 250 5.73 -11.86 -4.97
N THR A 251 6.85 -11.38 -4.40
CA THR A 251 8.19 -11.49 -5.01
C THR A 251 8.79 -12.90 -4.88
N SER A 252 8.15 -13.78 -4.10
CA SER A 252 8.62 -15.15 -3.82
C SER A 252 8.41 -16.16 -4.96
N GLU A 253 8.14 -15.71 -6.19
CA GLU A 253 7.68 -16.51 -7.35
C GLU A 253 6.34 -17.26 -7.13
N LYS A 254 5.75 -17.15 -5.95
CA LYS A 254 4.46 -17.74 -5.61
C LYS A 254 3.31 -16.83 -6.02
N LEU A 255 2.22 -17.45 -6.46
CA LEU A 255 0.94 -16.77 -6.64
C LEU A 255 0.31 -16.49 -5.27
N LEU A 256 -0.23 -15.29 -5.11
CA LEU A 256 -0.92 -14.89 -3.88
C LEU A 256 -2.36 -15.35 -3.91
N VAL A 257 -2.78 -16.17 -2.95
CA VAL A 257 -4.20 -16.52 -2.76
C VAL A 257 -4.75 -15.58 -1.70
N LEU A 258 -5.52 -14.58 -2.11
CA LEU A 258 -5.98 -13.49 -1.26
C LEU A 258 -7.46 -13.64 -0.95
N ALA A 259 -7.81 -13.70 0.34
CA ALA A 259 -9.17 -13.49 0.82
C ALA A 259 -9.44 -12.00 1.03
N VAL A 260 -10.67 -11.55 0.77
CA VAL A 260 -11.16 -10.21 1.04
C VAL A 260 -12.19 -10.32 2.16
N ALA A 261 -11.85 -9.76 3.32
CA ALA A 261 -12.67 -9.86 4.52
C ALA A 261 -12.31 -8.76 5.51
N SER A 262 -13.28 -7.93 5.91
CA SER A 262 -13.06 -6.91 6.93
C SER A 262 -12.65 -7.53 8.27
N GLU A 263 -11.74 -6.87 8.99
CA GLU A 263 -11.31 -7.29 10.33
C GLU A 263 -12.50 -7.35 11.31
N LEU A 264 -13.43 -6.38 11.20
CA LEU A 264 -14.60 -6.29 12.06
C LEU A 264 -15.54 -7.49 11.88
N ASP A 265 -15.84 -7.86 10.63
CA ASP A 265 -16.76 -8.94 10.33
C ASP A 265 -16.13 -10.32 10.53
N LYS A 266 -14.80 -10.42 10.37
CA LYS A 266 -14.03 -11.63 10.68
C LYS A 266 -14.11 -12.00 12.16
N VAL A 267 -14.16 -11.01 13.06
CA VAL A 267 -14.26 -11.24 14.51
C VAL A 267 -15.70 -11.55 14.93
N ASN A 268 -16.69 -11.12 14.14
CA ASN A 268 -18.09 -11.38 14.40
C ASN A 268 -18.48 -12.82 14.01
N SER A 269 -18.55 -13.72 14.99
CA SER A 269 -18.77 -15.16 14.78
C SER A 269 -20.08 -15.53 14.07
N THR A 270 -21.07 -14.63 14.06
CA THR A 270 -22.36 -14.85 13.38
C THR A 270 -22.36 -14.36 11.94
N HIS A 271 -21.34 -13.59 11.53
CA HIS A 271 -21.28 -13.01 10.19
C HIS A 271 -20.76 -14.06 9.18
N PRO A 272 -21.34 -14.12 7.95
CA PRO A 272 -20.90 -15.06 6.92
C PRO A 272 -19.41 -14.95 6.56
N VAL A 273 -18.83 -13.75 6.68
CA VAL A 273 -17.39 -13.50 6.48
C VAL A 273 -16.53 -14.30 7.46
N SER A 274 -16.91 -14.40 8.73
CA SER A 274 -16.19 -15.19 9.74
C SER A 274 -16.18 -16.68 9.36
N GLU A 275 -17.32 -17.23 8.93
CA GLU A 275 -17.41 -18.63 8.50
C GLU A 275 -16.53 -18.91 7.27
N PHE A 276 -16.60 -18.04 6.26
CA PHE A 276 -15.73 -18.11 5.08
C PHE A 276 -14.25 -18.05 5.47
N PHE A 277 -13.87 -17.09 6.32
CA PHE A 277 -12.49 -16.89 6.72
C PHE A 277 -11.90 -18.11 7.45
N LEU A 278 -12.70 -18.79 8.29
CA LEU A 278 -12.28 -20.04 8.93
C LEU A 278 -12.05 -21.18 7.92
N LYS A 279 -12.93 -21.33 6.92
CA LYS A 279 -12.75 -22.32 5.83
C LYS A 279 -11.51 -22.01 5.00
N PHE A 280 -11.28 -20.73 4.69
CA PHE A 280 -10.11 -20.25 3.95
C PHE A 280 -8.81 -20.44 4.74
N PHE A 281 -8.80 -20.14 6.04
CA PHE A 281 -7.66 -20.41 6.93
C PHE A 281 -7.31 -21.89 6.96
N LYS A 282 -8.32 -22.77 7.05
CA LYS A 282 -8.11 -24.21 6.98
C LYS A 282 -7.50 -24.64 5.65
N ALA A 283 -8.00 -24.11 4.53
CA ALA A 283 -7.42 -24.37 3.22
C ALA A 283 -5.96 -23.89 3.13
N ALA A 284 -5.63 -22.71 3.66
CA ALA A 284 -4.26 -22.21 3.73
C ALA A 284 -3.34 -23.15 4.54
N ALA A 285 -3.82 -23.64 5.68
CA ALA A 285 -3.09 -24.58 6.53
C ALA A 285 -2.88 -25.94 5.85
N ASP A 286 -3.87 -26.44 5.11
CA ASP A 286 -3.78 -27.71 4.39
C ASP A 286 -2.90 -27.58 3.13
N SER A 287 -2.99 -26.45 2.41
CA SER A 287 -2.13 -26.12 1.27
C SER A 287 -0.64 -26.13 1.65
N ARG A 288 -0.31 -25.60 2.84
CA ARG A 288 1.07 -25.63 3.38
C ARG A 288 1.62 -27.03 3.66
N LYS A 289 0.75 -28.04 3.86
CA LYS A 289 1.17 -29.44 4.05
C LYS A 289 1.43 -30.14 2.71
N SER A 290 0.87 -29.64 1.62
CA SER A 290 1.08 -30.17 0.27
C SER A 290 2.44 -29.73 -0.27
N ALA A 291 3.25 -30.69 -0.72
CA ALA A 291 4.56 -30.42 -1.31
C ALA A 291 4.47 -29.58 -2.59
N ILE A 292 3.36 -29.68 -3.33
CA ILE A 292 3.16 -28.96 -4.60
C ILE A 292 2.62 -27.56 -4.33
N LEU A 293 1.51 -27.47 -3.58
CA LEU A 293 0.81 -26.19 -3.40
C LEU A 293 1.64 -25.20 -2.58
N LYS A 294 2.38 -25.66 -1.57
CA LYS A 294 3.27 -24.82 -0.76
C LYS A 294 4.31 -24.09 -1.60
N GLU A 295 4.84 -24.73 -2.65
CA GLU A 295 5.86 -24.13 -3.53
C GLU A 295 5.26 -23.16 -4.54
N LYS A 296 3.97 -23.26 -4.85
CA LYS A 296 3.31 -22.44 -5.87
C LYS A 296 2.45 -21.30 -5.33
N PHE A 297 1.92 -21.44 -4.11
CA PHE A 297 0.97 -20.50 -3.53
C PHE A 297 1.42 -19.97 -2.18
N GLN A 298 1.18 -18.67 -1.97
CA GLN A 298 1.28 -18.01 -0.68
C GLN A 298 -0.08 -17.41 -0.35
N PHE A 299 -0.68 -17.83 0.76
CA PHE A 299 -1.97 -17.30 1.18
C PHE A 299 -1.79 -15.97 1.92
N GLY A 300 -2.83 -15.14 1.86
CA GLY A 300 -2.96 -13.90 2.61
C GLY A 300 -4.40 -13.42 2.64
N TRP A 301 -4.66 -12.35 3.37
CA TRP A 301 -5.99 -11.73 3.41
C TRP A 301 -5.89 -10.21 3.39
N LEU A 302 -6.90 -9.55 2.83
CA LEU A 302 -7.03 -8.11 2.71
C LEU A 302 -8.11 -7.63 3.68
N ASP A 303 -7.80 -6.59 4.45
CA ASP A 303 -8.77 -5.91 5.30
C ASP A 303 -9.60 -4.95 4.46
N GLY A 304 -10.87 -5.30 4.29
CA GLY A 304 -11.78 -4.61 3.39
C GLY A 304 -11.45 -4.85 1.91
N ASN A 305 -12.22 -4.19 1.05
CA ASN A 305 -12.15 -4.39 -0.41
C ASN A 305 -11.25 -3.39 -1.16
N GLU A 306 -10.64 -2.40 -0.52
CA GLU A 306 -9.93 -1.30 -1.21
C GLU A 306 -8.80 -1.80 -2.14
N ILE A 307 -7.91 -2.64 -1.62
CA ILE A 307 -6.79 -3.21 -2.40
C ILE A 307 -7.34 -4.13 -3.50
N ALA A 308 -8.35 -4.93 -3.19
CA ALA A 308 -9.00 -5.82 -4.16
C ALA A 308 -9.66 -5.02 -5.30
N ASN A 309 -10.26 -3.86 -4.98
CA ASN A 309 -10.89 -2.98 -5.96
C ASN A 309 -9.88 -2.39 -6.93
N SER A 310 -8.71 -1.95 -6.45
CA SER A 310 -7.63 -1.45 -7.33
C SER A 310 -7.07 -2.56 -8.22
N ILE A 311 -6.87 -3.77 -7.68
CA ILE A 311 -6.36 -4.92 -8.46
C ILE A 311 -7.36 -5.33 -9.53
N GLN A 312 -8.63 -5.53 -9.15
CA GLN A 312 -9.66 -6.07 -10.04
C GLN A 312 -10.33 -5.00 -10.92
N MET A 313 -10.11 -3.71 -10.64
CA MET A 313 -10.75 -2.57 -11.30
C MET A 313 -12.29 -2.66 -11.26
N ARG A 314 -12.84 -3.12 -10.13
CA ARG A 314 -14.28 -3.23 -9.87
C ARG A 314 -14.55 -3.16 -8.37
N ILE A 315 -15.80 -2.96 -7.98
CA ILE A 315 -16.22 -3.11 -6.58
C ILE A 315 -16.27 -4.60 -6.27
N VAL A 316 -15.48 -5.04 -5.29
CA VAL A 316 -15.43 -6.42 -4.79
C VAL A 316 -16.27 -6.50 -3.53
N GLU A 317 -17.23 -7.42 -3.52
CA GLU A 317 -18.08 -7.69 -2.37
C GLU A 317 -17.38 -8.62 -1.36
N GLU A 318 -17.76 -8.51 -0.09
CA GLU A 318 -17.19 -9.33 0.98
C GLU A 318 -18.19 -10.41 1.42
N PRO A 319 -17.75 -11.66 1.67
CA PRO A 319 -16.39 -12.16 1.48
C PRO A 319 -16.07 -12.52 0.02
N SER A 320 -14.80 -12.39 -0.38
CA SER A 320 -14.32 -12.83 -1.69
C SER A 320 -12.94 -13.47 -1.61
N MET A 321 -12.52 -14.15 -2.67
CA MET A 321 -11.13 -14.55 -2.86
C MET A 321 -10.70 -14.51 -4.31
N PHE A 322 -9.40 -14.40 -4.54
CA PHE A 322 -8.81 -14.45 -5.86
C PHE A 322 -7.34 -14.87 -5.77
N VAL A 323 -6.81 -15.38 -6.89
CA VAL A 323 -5.38 -15.66 -7.03
C VAL A 323 -4.74 -14.51 -7.78
N PHE A 324 -3.61 -14.01 -7.31
CA PHE A 324 -2.96 -12.81 -7.82
C PHE A 324 -1.47 -13.02 -8.06
N ASN A 325 -1.03 -12.72 -9.27
CA ASN A 325 0.37 -12.65 -9.64
C ASN A 325 0.86 -11.20 -9.52
N TYR A 326 1.65 -10.91 -8.49
CA TYR A 326 2.18 -9.57 -8.26
C TYR A 326 3.11 -9.09 -9.40
N SER A 327 3.86 -10.00 -10.01
CA SER A 327 4.83 -9.68 -11.06
C SER A 327 4.17 -9.35 -12.40
N SER A 328 3.10 -10.04 -12.79
CA SER A 328 2.34 -9.71 -14.01
C SER A 328 1.17 -8.76 -13.76
N TYR A 329 0.76 -8.55 -12.50
CA TYR A 329 -0.50 -7.91 -12.10
C TYR A 329 -1.75 -8.58 -12.70
N GLU A 330 -1.65 -9.87 -12.99
CA GLU A 330 -2.77 -10.68 -13.41
C GLU A 330 -3.44 -11.31 -12.19
N PHE A 331 -4.75 -11.49 -12.27
CA PHE A 331 -5.52 -12.17 -11.24
C PHE A 331 -6.49 -13.17 -11.86
N LEU A 332 -6.79 -14.22 -11.10
CA LEU A 332 -7.75 -15.27 -11.46
C LEU A 332 -8.81 -15.35 -10.37
N LEU A 333 -10.05 -15.52 -10.81
CA LEU A 333 -11.22 -15.60 -9.93
C LEU A 333 -11.70 -17.05 -9.87
N PRO A 334 -12.19 -17.54 -8.71
CA PRO A 334 -12.93 -18.78 -8.67
C PRO A 334 -14.26 -18.64 -9.39
N GLU A 335 -14.75 -19.72 -10.00
CA GLU A 335 -16.09 -19.79 -10.59
C GLU A 335 -17.17 -19.96 -9.51
N ASP A 336 -16.81 -20.62 -8.41
CA ASP A 336 -17.71 -20.90 -7.29
C ASP A 336 -17.94 -19.67 -6.41
N ASP A 337 -19.15 -19.60 -5.84
CA ASP A 337 -19.53 -18.61 -4.82
C ASP A 337 -18.69 -18.81 -3.54
N PRO A 338 -17.88 -17.81 -3.12
CA PRO A 338 -17.01 -17.91 -1.94
C PRO A 338 -17.74 -18.37 -0.68
N LEU A 339 -18.99 -17.98 -0.47
CA LEU A 339 -19.77 -18.35 0.72
C LEU A 339 -20.09 -19.85 0.76
N LYS A 340 -20.18 -20.51 -0.40
CA LYS A 340 -20.50 -21.93 -0.54
C LYS A 340 -19.26 -22.81 -0.61
N MET A 341 -18.09 -22.23 -0.88
CA MET A 341 -16.83 -22.97 -0.97
C MET A 341 -16.46 -23.60 0.37
N THR A 342 -16.11 -24.89 0.34
CA THR A 342 -15.50 -25.60 1.47
C THR A 342 -13.97 -25.45 1.41
N SER A 343 -13.28 -25.77 2.51
CA SER A 343 -11.81 -25.76 2.51
C SER A 343 -11.22 -26.70 1.46
N SER A 344 -11.88 -27.84 1.20
CA SER A 344 -11.46 -28.77 0.15
C SER A 344 -11.74 -28.23 -1.26
N ALA A 345 -12.87 -27.55 -1.47
CA ALA A 345 -13.19 -26.92 -2.75
C ALA A 345 -12.12 -25.87 -3.13
N ILE A 346 -11.64 -25.09 -2.17
CA ILE A 346 -10.53 -24.14 -2.39
C ILE A 346 -9.27 -24.87 -2.85
N ILE A 347 -8.90 -25.97 -2.19
CA ILE A 347 -7.72 -26.76 -2.58
C ILE A 347 -7.88 -27.34 -3.99
N THR A 348 -9.03 -27.95 -4.29
CA THR A 348 -9.32 -28.50 -5.63
C THR A 348 -9.29 -27.42 -6.71
N TYR A 349 -9.80 -26.22 -6.42
CA TYR A 349 -9.69 -25.08 -7.31
C TYR A 349 -8.22 -24.72 -7.60
N LEU A 350 -7.38 -24.63 -6.57
CA LEU A 350 -5.95 -24.32 -6.74
C LEU A 350 -5.19 -25.40 -7.52
N GLU A 351 -5.49 -26.67 -7.29
CA GLU A 351 -4.92 -27.78 -8.06
C GLU A 351 -5.34 -27.73 -9.52
N THR A 352 -6.62 -27.47 -9.79
CA THR A 352 -7.16 -27.30 -11.15
C THR A 352 -6.53 -26.08 -11.84
N LEU A 353 -6.35 -24.99 -11.10
CA LEU A 353 -5.72 -23.77 -11.60
C LEU A 353 -4.26 -24.01 -12.01
N LEU A 354 -3.51 -24.81 -11.25
CA LEU A 354 -2.14 -25.18 -11.64
C LEU A 354 -2.11 -25.96 -12.95
N ASP A 355 -2.99 -26.94 -13.11
CA ASP A 355 -3.11 -27.71 -14.36
C ASP A 355 -3.47 -26.82 -15.55
N GLN A 356 -4.38 -25.85 -15.36
CA GLN A 356 -4.75 -24.87 -16.38
C GLN A 356 -3.60 -23.92 -16.74
N LEU A 357 -2.82 -23.48 -15.76
CA LEU A 357 -1.65 -22.62 -15.98
C LEU A 357 -0.55 -23.37 -16.74
N GLU A 358 -0.30 -24.64 -16.40
CA GLU A 358 0.67 -25.48 -17.09
C GLU A 358 0.26 -25.76 -18.55
N LYS A 359 -1.03 -25.94 -18.80
CA LYS A 359 -1.60 -26.12 -20.16
C LYS A 359 -1.76 -24.83 -20.94
N GLY A 360 -1.59 -23.67 -20.31
CA GLY A 360 -1.85 -22.35 -20.91
C GLY A 360 -3.33 -22.11 -21.23
N SER A 361 -4.25 -22.84 -20.60
CA SER A 361 -5.70 -22.68 -20.78
C SER A 361 -6.34 -21.74 -19.74
N ALA A 362 -5.60 -21.38 -18.70
CA ALA A 362 -6.04 -20.39 -17.72
C ALA A 362 -6.28 -19.03 -18.39
N GLN A 363 -7.37 -18.34 -18.01
CA GLN A 363 -7.68 -17.00 -18.49
C GLN A 363 -7.39 -15.96 -17.41
N PRO A 364 -6.13 -15.46 -17.31
CA PRO A 364 -5.81 -14.40 -16.39
C PRO A 364 -6.51 -13.09 -16.78
N LEU A 365 -7.02 -12.37 -15.79
CA LEU A 365 -7.58 -11.03 -15.95
C LEU A 365 -6.54 -9.98 -15.52
N GLY A 366 -6.65 -8.77 -16.07
CA GLY A 366 -5.79 -7.65 -15.67
C GLY A 366 -4.49 -7.55 -16.46
N GLY A 367 -3.34 -7.56 -15.79
CA GLY A 367 -2.03 -7.47 -16.42
C GLY A 367 -1.36 -6.08 -16.35
N ARG A 368 -0.17 -5.98 -16.97
CA ARG A 368 0.68 -4.78 -17.03
C ARG A 368 0.67 -4.04 -18.37
N SER A 369 -0.18 -4.44 -19.31
CA SER A 369 -0.32 -3.78 -20.62
C SER A 369 -0.63 -2.29 -20.48
N TRP A 370 -0.12 -1.46 -21.39
CA TRP A 370 -0.32 -0.01 -21.39
C TRP A 370 -1.80 0.39 -21.28
N LEU A 371 -2.67 -0.25 -22.07
CA LEU A 371 -4.11 -0.04 -22.00
C LEU A 371 -4.71 -0.39 -20.63
N THR A 372 -4.28 -1.50 -20.03
CA THR A 372 -4.72 -1.91 -18.69
C THR A 372 -4.27 -0.92 -17.62
N ARG A 373 -3.05 -0.36 -17.75
CA ARG A 373 -2.55 0.68 -16.83
C ARG A 373 -3.38 1.96 -16.91
N ILE A 374 -3.70 2.42 -18.12
CA ILE A 374 -4.59 3.58 -18.30
C ILE A 374 -5.97 3.27 -17.70
N ARG A 375 -6.51 2.08 -17.97
CA ARG A 375 -7.81 1.68 -17.40
C ARG A 375 -7.79 1.67 -15.87
N ARG A 376 -6.71 1.17 -15.25
CA ARG A 376 -6.54 1.18 -13.79
C ARG A 376 -6.43 2.59 -13.24
N MET A 377 -5.64 3.45 -13.89
CA MET A 377 -5.54 4.86 -13.50
C MET A 377 -6.91 5.56 -13.57
N ALA A 378 -7.67 5.34 -14.65
CA ALA A 378 -9.02 5.89 -14.78
C ALA A 378 -9.96 5.35 -13.70
N TRP A 379 -9.88 4.06 -13.37
CA TRP A 379 -10.64 3.46 -12.28
C TRP A 379 -10.28 4.07 -10.92
N GLU A 380 -9.00 4.22 -10.59
CA GLU A 380 -8.54 4.81 -9.33
C GLU A 380 -8.99 6.27 -9.19
N VAL A 381 -8.89 7.05 -10.28
CA VAL A 381 -9.40 8.43 -10.31
C VAL A 381 -10.90 8.44 -10.07
N TYR A 382 -11.65 7.60 -10.80
CA TYR A 382 -13.10 7.52 -10.66
C TYR A 382 -13.52 7.09 -9.24
N SER A 383 -12.91 6.03 -8.69
CA SER A 383 -13.26 5.51 -7.36
C SER A 383 -12.98 6.53 -6.26
N ASN A 384 -11.84 7.22 -6.35
CA ASN A 384 -11.48 8.26 -5.38
C ASN A 384 -12.45 9.45 -5.46
N ILE A 385 -12.78 9.90 -6.66
CA ILE A 385 -13.76 10.99 -6.85
C ILE A 385 -15.14 10.56 -6.30
N ALA A 386 -15.61 9.36 -6.67
CA ALA A 386 -16.89 8.85 -6.19
C ALA A 386 -16.93 8.76 -4.66
N GLN A 387 -15.85 8.30 -4.02
CA GLN A 387 -15.72 8.28 -2.56
C GLN A 387 -15.74 9.69 -1.95
N MET A 388 -15.09 10.68 -2.57
CA MET A 388 -15.13 12.08 -2.11
C MET A 388 -16.56 12.62 -2.14
N PHE A 389 -17.30 12.37 -3.22
CA PHE A 389 -18.71 12.78 -3.33
C PHE A 389 -19.61 12.04 -2.34
N ALA A 390 -19.37 10.76 -2.06
CA ALA A 390 -20.09 10.01 -1.06
C ALA A 390 -19.82 10.51 0.38
N ALA A 391 -18.57 10.87 0.69
CA ALA A 391 -18.17 11.32 2.02
C ALA A 391 -18.55 12.78 2.31
N GLN A 392 -18.31 13.68 1.35
CA GLN A 392 -18.51 15.13 1.51
C GLN A 392 -19.04 15.75 0.20
N PRO A 393 -20.35 15.60 -0.10
CA PRO A 393 -20.91 16.02 -1.39
C PRO A 393 -20.79 17.51 -1.64
N LEU A 394 -21.03 18.36 -0.63
CA LEU A 394 -20.97 19.82 -0.77
C LEU A 394 -19.55 20.31 -1.07
N LEU A 395 -18.56 19.87 -0.29
CA LEU A 395 -17.17 20.28 -0.50
C LEU A 395 -16.63 19.77 -1.83
N SER A 396 -16.95 18.52 -2.19
CA SER A 396 -16.54 17.92 -3.47
C SER A 396 -17.16 18.65 -4.66
N THR A 397 -18.43 19.03 -4.57
CA THR A 397 -19.10 19.82 -5.62
C THR A 397 -18.44 21.19 -5.77
N CYS A 398 -18.05 21.86 -4.69
CA CYS A 398 -17.30 23.12 -4.79
C CYS A 398 -15.91 22.92 -5.39
N LEU A 399 -15.19 21.89 -4.93
CA LEU A 399 -13.81 21.61 -5.35
C LEU A 399 -13.70 21.30 -6.85
N PHE A 400 -14.62 20.49 -7.38
CA PHE A 400 -14.61 20.09 -8.80
C PHE A 400 -15.49 20.98 -9.67
N GLY A 401 -16.65 21.39 -9.17
CA GLY A 401 -17.64 22.16 -9.94
C GLY A 401 -17.18 23.57 -10.28
N VAL A 402 -16.49 24.27 -9.37
CA VAL A 402 -16.00 25.64 -9.63
C VAL A 402 -14.95 25.65 -10.75
N PRO A 403 -13.86 24.85 -10.70
CA PRO A 403 -12.91 24.78 -11.81
C PRO A 403 -13.55 24.34 -13.13
N ILE A 404 -14.45 23.34 -13.11
CA ILE A 404 -15.13 22.87 -14.31
C ILE A 404 -16.01 23.98 -14.92
N ALA A 405 -16.71 24.76 -14.09
CA ALA A 405 -17.50 25.90 -14.55
C ALA A 405 -16.62 26.98 -15.20
N PHE A 406 -15.48 27.32 -14.59
CA PHE A 406 -14.52 28.26 -15.17
C PHE A 406 -13.95 27.77 -16.50
N ILE A 407 -13.55 26.50 -16.59
CA ILE A 407 -13.05 25.90 -17.83
C ILE A 407 -14.14 25.90 -18.91
N SER A 408 -15.37 25.57 -18.55
CA SER A 408 -16.51 25.60 -19.46
C SER A 408 -16.73 27.01 -20.03
N ILE A 409 -16.66 28.06 -19.19
CA ILE A 409 -16.76 29.45 -19.62
C ILE A 409 -15.61 29.81 -20.58
N ILE A 410 -14.37 29.43 -20.26
CA ILE A 410 -13.21 29.69 -21.13
C ILE A 410 -13.38 29.00 -22.49
N CYS A 411 -13.75 27.72 -22.51
CA CYS A 411 -14.00 26.97 -23.73
C CYS A 411 -15.13 27.60 -24.56
N TYR A 412 -16.22 28.02 -23.90
CA TYR A 412 -17.31 28.72 -24.57
C TYR A 412 -16.84 30.02 -25.21
N SER A 413 -16.11 30.86 -24.47
CA SER A 413 -15.57 32.14 -24.97
C SER A 413 -14.59 31.96 -26.13
N ILE A 414 -13.77 30.90 -26.15
CA ILE A 414 -12.88 30.59 -27.27
C ILE A 414 -13.67 30.12 -28.50
N CYS A 415 -14.67 29.24 -28.30
CA CYS A 415 -15.50 28.74 -29.39
C CYS A 415 -16.48 29.79 -29.93
N SER A 416 -16.86 30.79 -29.12
CA SER A 416 -17.76 31.88 -29.50
C SER A 416 -17.03 33.16 -29.90
N ALA A 417 -15.70 33.20 -29.85
CA ALA A 417 -14.92 34.31 -30.36
C ALA A 417 -14.95 34.28 -31.89
N ASP A 418 -15.77 35.15 -32.46
CA ASP A 418 -15.87 35.37 -33.90
C ASP A 418 -14.65 36.16 -34.37
N PHE A 419 -13.65 35.49 -34.97
CA PHE A 419 -12.45 36.13 -35.53
C PHE A 419 -12.72 36.90 -36.83
N SER A 420 -13.98 37.16 -37.19
CA SER A 420 -14.35 37.82 -38.46
C SER A 420 -14.41 39.35 -38.38
N VAL A 421 -14.33 39.96 -37.19
CA VAL A 421 -14.43 41.41 -37.02
C VAL A 421 -13.06 42.03 -36.83
N GLU A 422 -12.25 42.11 -37.90
CA GLU A 422 -11.09 43.03 -37.94
C GLU A 422 -10.48 43.23 -39.35
N ARG A 423 -11.21 42.98 -40.46
CA ARG A 423 -10.72 43.33 -41.81
C ARG A 423 -11.42 44.54 -42.44
N ASN A 424 -12.63 44.89 -42.01
CA ASN A 424 -13.43 45.93 -42.67
C ASN A 424 -13.32 47.34 -42.06
N GLU A 425 -12.45 47.56 -41.06
CA GLU A 425 -12.26 48.91 -40.46
C GLU A 425 -10.99 49.64 -40.93
N PHE A 426 -10.17 49.07 -41.82
CA PHE A 426 -8.87 49.67 -42.20
C PHE A 426 -8.80 50.31 -43.60
N TYR A 427 -9.77 50.07 -44.50
CA TYR A 427 -9.81 50.74 -45.80
C TYR A 427 -11.25 51.16 -46.13
N PRO A 428 -11.59 52.46 -46.05
CA PRO A 428 -12.80 52.95 -46.71
C PRO A 428 -12.52 52.98 -48.21
N GLU A 429 -13.21 52.15 -48.99
CA GLU A 429 -13.29 52.31 -50.44
C GLU A 429 -14.38 53.34 -50.73
N ASP A 430 -13.96 54.44 -51.36
CA ASP A 430 -14.79 55.57 -51.75
C ASP A 430 -15.80 55.20 -52.86
N GLU A 431 -16.83 56.04 -52.93
CA GLU A 431 -18.05 56.02 -53.72
C GLU A 431 -17.92 55.89 -55.26
N ASP A 432 -19.03 55.36 -55.83
CA ASP A 432 -19.67 55.63 -57.14
C ASP A 432 -19.12 55.02 -58.46
N GLU A 433 -19.99 54.24 -59.11
CA GLU A 433 -20.52 54.37 -60.51
C GLU A 433 -21.08 53.02 -61.00
N GLU A 434 -22.41 52.93 -61.17
CA GLU A 434 -23.10 52.79 -62.47
C GLU A 434 -22.82 51.45 -63.19
N GLU A 435 -23.76 50.52 -63.13
CA GLU A 435 -24.82 50.27 -64.14
C GLU A 435 -24.48 49.07 -65.05
N LEU A 436 -25.46 48.16 -65.13
CA LEU A 436 -25.85 47.40 -66.32
C LEU A 436 -25.07 46.14 -66.75
N LEU A 437 -25.85 45.04 -66.78
CA LEU A 437 -25.85 43.94 -67.77
C LEU A 437 -24.72 42.90 -67.61
N ASP A 438 -24.92 41.58 -67.70
CA ASP A 438 -25.99 40.75 -68.24
C ASP A 438 -26.02 39.39 -67.53
N GLU A 439 -27.19 38.77 -67.60
CA GLU A 439 -27.47 37.38 -67.25
C GLU A 439 -26.72 36.39 -68.18
N ASP A 440 -26.60 35.17 -67.64
CA ASP A 440 -26.73 33.88 -68.34
C ASP A 440 -25.51 33.03 -68.74
N GLU A 441 -25.77 31.72 -68.52
CA GLU A 441 -25.18 30.49 -69.06
C GLU A 441 -23.83 30.03 -68.47
N SER A 442 -23.80 29.04 -67.56
CA SER A 442 -24.09 27.60 -67.69
C SER A 442 -23.02 26.79 -68.42
N ASP A 443 -22.71 25.64 -67.81
CA ASP A 443 -22.09 24.45 -68.39
C ASP A 443 -20.58 24.55 -68.74
N SER A 444 -19.75 23.52 -68.57
CA SER A 444 -19.92 22.14 -68.13
C SER A 444 -18.53 21.48 -68.03
N GLU A 445 -18.50 20.36 -67.30
CA GLU A 445 -17.77 19.13 -67.64
C GLU A 445 -16.24 19.08 -67.84
N SER A 446 -15.63 18.33 -66.91
CA SER A 446 -15.01 17.00 -67.16
C SER A 446 -13.50 16.84 -67.40
N ARG A 447 -12.96 15.85 -66.66
CA ARG A 447 -11.93 14.82 -67.01
C ARG A 447 -10.54 15.32 -67.41
N GLU A 448 -9.42 14.64 -67.21
CA GLU A 448 -8.92 13.42 -66.55
C GLU A 448 -7.39 13.45 -66.79
N LEU A 449 -6.59 12.88 -65.87
CA LEU A 449 -5.27 12.23 -66.11
C LEU A 449 -4.14 13.14 -66.69
N GLU A 450 -2.85 13.07 -66.36
CA GLU A 450 -1.97 11.95 -66.03
C GLU A 450 -0.55 12.50 -65.72
N ASN A 451 0.31 11.65 -65.14
CA ASN A 451 1.78 11.61 -65.22
C ASN A 451 2.69 12.47 -64.30
N SER A 452 3.26 11.73 -63.34
CA SER A 452 4.56 11.86 -62.64
C SER A 452 5.75 11.55 -63.60
N PRO A 453 7.05 11.53 -63.20
CA PRO A 453 7.88 12.31 -62.26
C PRO A 453 9.20 12.81 -62.90
N ILE A 454 9.88 13.83 -62.34
CA ILE A 454 11.35 13.99 -62.48
C ILE A 454 11.98 14.49 -61.16
N ASP A 455 13.07 13.84 -60.80
CA ASP A 455 13.96 13.86 -59.62
C ASP A 455 15.09 14.95 -59.73
N PRO A 456 16.22 14.90 -58.98
CA PRO A 456 16.57 15.51 -57.67
C PRO A 456 17.66 16.61 -57.71
N ASN A 457 18.16 16.98 -56.51
CA ASN A 457 19.31 17.84 -56.14
C ASN A 457 18.97 19.35 -56.00
N HIS A 458 19.42 20.09 -54.99
CA HIS A 458 20.73 20.05 -54.33
C HIS A 458 20.69 20.81 -52.98
N GLN A 459 21.42 20.29 -51.99
CA GLN A 459 21.92 20.93 -50.76
C GLN A 459 22.39 22.40 -50.92
N LYS A 460 22.33 23.24 -49.86
CA LYS A 460 23.44 23.52 -48.90
C LYS A 460 23.20 24.74 -47.98
N ALA A 461 23.72 24.60 -46.75
CA ALA A 461 24.31 25.61 -45.83
C ALA A 461 23.36 26.67 -45.23
N GLU A 462 23.42 27.00 -43.93
CA GLU A 462 24.49 26.93 -42.91
C GLU A 462 23.90 26.61 -41.52
#